data_AF-A0A7S3T349-F1
#
_entry.id   AF-A0A7S3T349-F1
#
_cell.length_a   1.000
_cell.length_b   1.000
_cell.length_c   1.000
_cell.angle_alpha   90.00
_cell.angle_beta   90.00
_cell.angle_gamma   90.00
#
_symmetry.space_group_name_H-M   'P 1'
#
loop_
_entity.id
_entity.type
_entity.pdbx_description
1 polymer ?
#
loop_
_entity_poly.entity_id
_entity_poly.type
_entity_poly.pdbx_seq_one_letter_code
_entity_poly.pdbx_strand_id
1 'polypeptide(L)'
;AGGERGVAALPDRGGDHEASLREAFVYAAAIGCPRVHVLAGLRQQGACEQTFVERLRAAAGEAQSAGITLCVEALNPSDVPGYLLPSQARRRRVHTQPQSEDLRRKVRRRRRTAPFSGQI
;
A
#
# COMPACT_ATOMS: atom_id res chain seq x y z
N ALA A 1 -7.33 21.14 7.00
CA ALA A 1 -7.78 20.06 6.10
C ALA A 1 -7.65 18.72 6.84
N GLY A 2 -8.76 18.19 7.38
CA GLY A 2 -8.78 16.96 8.18
C GLY A 2 -8.85 15.72 7.32
N GLY A 3 -7.82 15.46 6.50
CA GLY A 3 -7.78 14.30 5.61
C GLY A 3 -8.05 12.99 6.36
N GLU A 4 -8.86 12.11 5.77
CA GLU A 4 -9.19 10.82 6.36
C GLU A 4 -7.93 10.06 6.81
N ARG A 5 -7.98 9.43 7.99
CA ARG A 5 -6.83 8.76 8.62
C ARG A 5 -6.84 7.24 8.41
N GLY A 6 -7.50 6.79 7.34
CA GLY A 6 -7.68 5.39 6.98
C GLY A 6 -9.01 4.80 7.40
N VAL A 7 -9.43 3.76 6.68
CA VAL A 7 -10.69 3.02 6.89
C VAL A 7 -10.46 1.53 7.12
N ALA A 8 -9.21 1.05 7.04
CA ALA A 8 -8.92 -0.37 7.00
C ALA A 8 -9.32 -1.12 8.29
N ALA A 9 -9.43 -0.43 9.41
CA ALA A 9 -9.85 -1.01 10.68
C ALA A 9 -11.31 -0.73 11.07
N LEU A 10 -12.08 -0.02 10.23
CA LEU A 10 -13.47 0.35 10.50
C LEU A 10 -14.43 -0.76 10.01
N PRO A 11 -15.12 -1.51 10.89
CA PRO A 11 -15.97 -2.64 10.50
C PRO A 11 -16.98 -2.31 9.40
N ASP A 12 -17.63 -1.16 9.50
CA ASP A 12 -18.72 -0.76 8.60
C ASP A 12 -18.24 -0.14 7.27
N ARG A 13 -16.92 -0.05 7.06
CA ARG A 13 -16.31 0.59 5.87
C ARG A 13 -15.53 -0.41 4.99
N GLY A 14 -16.00 -1.66 4.93
CA GLY A 14 -15.34 -2.74 4.17
C GLY A 14 -15.25 -2.45 2.67
N GLY A 15 -16.35 -2.00 2.05
CA GLY A 15 -16.36 -1.66 0.63
C GLY A 15 -15.37 -0.56 0.27
N ASP A 16 -15.27 0.49 1.09
CA ASP A 16 -14.32 1.58 0.87
C ASP A 16 -12.87 1.14 1.04
N HIS A 17 -12.61 0.21 1.98
CA HIS A 17 -11.29 -0.39 2.14
C HIS A 17 -10.86 -1.18 0.89
N GLU A 18 -11.74 -2.01 0.34
CA GLU A 18 -11.43 -2.78 -0.87
C GLU A 18 -11.26 -1.88 -2.09
N ALA A 19 -12.14 -0.89 -2.26
CA ALA A 19 -12.04 0.06 -3.38
C ALA A 19 -10.73 0.85 -3.34
N SER A 20 -10.35 1.38 -2.16
CA SER A 20 -9.10 2.12 -1.99
C SER A 20 -7.85 1.27 -2.19
N LEU A 21 -7.87 -0.02 -1.81
CA LEU A 21 -6.74 -0.93 -2.08
C LEU A 21 -6.57 -1.19 -3.58
N ARG A 22 -7.66 -1.48 -4.30
CA ARG A 22 -7.60 -1.69 -5.76
C ARG A 22 -7.06 -0.46 -6.47
N GLU A 23 -7.54 0.72 -6.09
CA GLU A 23 -7.05 1.98 -6.63
C GLU A 23 -5.56 2.18 -6.32
N ALA A 24 -5.13 1.92 -5.08
CA ALA A 24 -3.72 2.00 -4.70
C ALA A 24 -2.84 1.03 -5.49
N PHE A 25 -3.34 -0.16 -5.83
CA PHE A 25 -2.61 -1.12 -6.66
C PHE A 25 -2.44 -0.64 -8.10
N VAL A 26 -3.48 -0.02 -8.67
CA VAL A 26 -3.39 0.62 -10.00
C VAL A 26 -2.32 1.72 -10.00
N TYR A 27 -2.33 2.60 -9.00
CA TYR A 27 -1.31 3.65 -8.91
C TYR A 27 0.08 3.09 -8.69
N ALA A 28 0.24 2.12 -7.77
CA ALA A 28 1.50 1.44 -7.50
C ALA A 28 2.11 0.85 -8.78
N ALA A 29 1.31 0.21 -9.61
CA ALA A 29 1.72 -0.31 -10.90
C ALA A 29 2.12 0.80 -11.88
N ALA A 30 1.33 1.87 -11.97
CA ALA A 30 1.58 2.98 -12.88
C ALA A 30 2.90 3.71 -12.59
N ILE A 31 3.25 3.87 -11.30
CA ILE A 31 4.47 4.59 -10.87
C ILE A 31 5.65 3.66 -10.58
N GLY A 32 5.46 2.33 -10.68
CA GLY A 32 6.50 1.34 -10.36
C GLY A 32 6.89 1.30 -8.88
N CYS A 33 5.98 1.64 -7.96
CA CYS A 33 6.21 1.58 -6.53
C CYS A 33 5.58 0.30 -5.95
N PRO A 34 6.37 -0.71 -5.53
CA PRO A 34 5.81 -1.99 -5.07
C PRO A 34 5.33 -1.94 -3.62
N ARG A 35 5.04 -0.77 -3.06
CA ARG A 35 4.70 -0.60 -1.63
C ARG A 35 3.47 0.28 -1.46
N VAL A 36 2.49 -0.24 -0.74
CA VAL A 36 1.25 0.48 -0.40
C VAL A 36 1.12 0.55 1.11
N HIS A 37 1.01 1.76 1.66
CA HIS A 37 0.75 1.96 3.09
C HIS A 37 -0.75 1.86 3.36
N VAL A 38 -1.14 0.92 4.22
CA VAL A 38 -2.54 0.73 4.62
C VAL A 38 -2.80 1.48 5.92
N LEU A 39 -3.58 2.55 5.84
CA LEU A 39 -3.96 3.36 7.00
C LEU A 39 -5.14 2.72 7.75
N ALA A 40 -4.97 2.55 9.06
CA ALA A 40 -5.89 1.81 9.91
C ALA A 40 -7.19 2.59 10.20
N GLY A 41 -7.08 3.88 10.56
CA GLY A 41 -8.20 4.69 11.04
C GLY A 41 -8.08 5.06 12.51
N LEU A 42 -9.08 5.80 13.00
CA LEU A 42 -9.11 6.36 14.36
C LEU A 42 -10.00 5.52 15.29
N ARG A 43 -9.56 5.28 16.53
CA ARG A 43 -10.29 4.51 17.54
C ARG A 43 -11.68 5.08 17.83
N GLN A 44 -11.78 6.41 17.90
CA GLN A 44 -13.04 7.13 18.12
C GLN A 44 -14.08 6.94 17.00
N GLN A 45 -13.66 6.46 15.82
CA GLN A 45 -14.54 6.12 14.70
C GLN A 45 -14.93 4.64 14.70
N GLY A 46 -14.54 3.86 15.71
CA GLY A 46 -14.80 2.42 15.79
C GLY A 46 -13.68 1.54 15.23
N ALA A 47 -12.48 2.10 14.97
CA ALA A 47 -11.36 1.32 14.47
C ALA A 47 -10.95 0.24 15.48
N CYS A 48 -10.90 -1.03 15.03
CA CYS A 48 -10.51 -2.16 15.86
C CYS A 48 -9.39 -3.00 15.21
N GLU A 49 -8.52 -3.57 16.05
CA GLU A 49 -7.35 -4.32 15.56
C GLU A 49 -7.73 -5.63 14.87
N GLN A 50 -8.79 -6.28 15.32
CA GLN A 50 -9.24 -7.55 14.73
C GLN A 50 -9.63 -7.36 13.26
N THR A 51 -10.52 -6.41 12.97
CA THR A 51 -10.94 -6.06 11.60
C THR A 51 -9.74 -5.67 10.74
N PHE A 52 -8.80 -4.90 11.30
CA PHE A 52 -7.59 -4.51 10.58
C PHE A 52 -6.75 -5.71 10.16
N VAL A 53 -6.51 -6.66 11.07
CA VAL A 53 -5.73 -7.87 10.79
C VAL A 53 -6.45 -8.79 9.79
N GLU A 54 -7.75 -8.98 9.95
CA GLU A 54 -8.56 -9.80 9.05
C GLU A 54 -8.52 -9.27 7.61
N ARG A 55 -8.65 -7.95 7.44
CA ARG A 55 -8.58 -7.30 6.13
C ARG A 55 -7.20 -7.34 5.50
N LEU A 56 -6.15 -7.11 6.29
CA LEU A 56 -4.78 -7.26 5.78
C LEU A 56 -4.50 -8.69 5.31
N ARG A 57 -5.05 -9.70 6.00
CA ARG A 57 -4.95 -11.10 5.57
C ARG A 57 -5.72 -11.34 4.28
N ALA A 58 -6.95 -10.83 4.18
CA ALA A 58 -7.76 -10.96 2.97
C ALA A 58 -7.08 -10.30 1.75
N ALA A 59 -6.49 -9.13 1.94
CA ALA A 59 -5.79 -8.38 0.89
C ALA A 59 -4.40 -8.95 0.53
N ALA A 60 -3.81 -9.81 1.36
CA ALA A 60 -2.45 -10.30 1.17
C ALA A 60 -2.28 -11.09 -0.14
N GLY A 61 -3.27 -11.91 -0.50
CA GLY A 61 -3.25 -12.69 -1.74
C GLY A 61 -3.24 -11.79 -2.98
N GLU A 62 -4.17 -10.82 -3.04
CA GLU A 62 -4.26 -9.86 -4.14
C GLU A 62 -2.99 -8.99 -4.24
N ALA A 63 -2.50 -8.49 -3.11
CA ALA A 63 -1.25 -7.74 -3.06
C ALA A 63 -0.06 -8.56 -3.58
N GLN A 64 0.03 -9.84 -3.21
CA GLN A 64 1.07 -10.74 -3.70
C GLN A 64 0.97 -10.96 -5.21
N SER A 65 -0.23 -11.21 -5.74
CA SER A 65 -0.46 -11.35 -7.18
C SER A 65 -0.12 -10.08 -7.96
N ALA A 66 -0.31 -8.91 -7.35
CA ALA A 66 0.05 -7.61 -7.93
C ALA A 66 1.55 -7.25 -7.74
N GLY A 67 2.33 -8.07 -7.03
CA GLY A 67 3.72 -7.77 -6.72
C GLY A 67 3.91 -6.62 -5.73
N ILE A 68 2.92 -6.39 -4.88
CA ILE A 68 2.85 -5.28 -3.92
C ILE A 68 3.06 -5.78 -2.49
N THR A 69 3.83 -5.01 -1.73
CA THR A 69 4.00 -5.17 -0.29
C THR A 69 3.09 -4.20 0.46
N LEU A 70 2.15 -4.75 1.24
CA LEU A 70 1.33 -3.99 2.17
C LEU A 70 2.16 -3.55 3.38
N CYS A 71 2.31 -2.25 3.55
CA CYS A 71 3.02 -1.63 4.66
C CYS A 71 2.01 -1.17 5.70
N VAL A 72 2.35 -1.43 6.97
CA VAL A 72 1.62 -0.89 8.12
C VAL A 72 2.61 -0.12 8.96
N GLU A 73 2.27 1.11 9.30
CA GLU A 73 3.10 2.00 10.13
C GLU A 73 2.26 2.66 11.21
N ALA A 74 2.91 2.88 12.36
CA ALA A 74 2.33 3.70 13.42
C ALA A 74 2.40 5.17 13.01
N LEU A 75 1.40 5.95 13.41
CA LEU A 75 1.42 7.40 13.25
C LEU A 75 1.74 8.05 14.59
N ASN A 76 2.41 9.21 14.52
CA ASN A 76 2.77 9.99 15.69
C ASN A 76 1.49 10.45 16.43
N PRO A 77 1.32 10.13 17.73
CA PRO A 77 0.12 10.52 18.49
C PRO A 77 -0.10 12.03 18.57
N SER A 78 0.96 12.85 18.51
CA SER A 78 0.84 14.31 18.53
C SER A 78 0.20 14.86 17.24
N ASP A 79 0.47 14.23 16.09
CA ASP A 79 -0.05 14.66 14.78
C ASP A 79 -1.41 14.02 14.47
N VAL A 80 -1.59 12.77 14.90
CA VAL A 80 -2.79 11.97 14.64
C VAL A 80 -3.29 11.34 15.94
N PRO A 81 -3.87 12.15 16.84
CA PRO A 81 -4.40 11.64 18.09
C PRO A 81 -5.52 10.62 17.84
N GLY A 82 -5.48 9.51 18.60
CA GLY A 82 -6.48 8.44 18.48
C GLY A 82 -6.28 7.48 17.32
N TYR A 83 -5.17 7.53 16.58
CA TYR A 83 -4.85 6.52 15.57
C TYR A 83 -4.73 5.11 16.19
N LEU A 84 -5.21 4.09 15.47
CA LEU A 84 -5.28 2.72 15.98
C LEU A 84 -3.92 2.15 16.42
N LEU A 85 -2.86 2.53 15.71
CA LEU A 85 -1.48 2.08 15.92
C LEU A 85 -0.63 3.23 16.49
N PRO A 86 -0.64 3.44 17.83
CA PRO A 86 -0.06 4.64 18.43
C PRO A 86 1.46 4.60 18.60
N SER A 87 2.14 3.47 18.38
CA SER A 87 3.59 3.39 18.60
C SER A 87 4.31 2.47 17.63
N GLN A 88 5.54 2.85 17.28
CA GLN A 88 6.44 2.10 16.41
C GLN A 88 6.71 0.67 16.92
N ALA A 89 6.66 0.47 18.25
CA ALA A 89 6.80 -0.84 18.88
C ALA A 89 5.70 -1.83 18.47
N ARG A 90 4.53 -1.33 18.02
CA ARG A 90 3.39 -2.14 17.61
C ARG A 90 3.31 -2.36 16.09
N ARG A 91 4.38 -2.02 15.36
CA ARG A 91 4.46 -2.17 13.91
C ARG A 91 4.46 -3.65 13.52
N ARG A 92 3.44 -4.07 12.78
CA ARG A 92 3.46 -5.37 12.09
C ARG A 92 3.90 -5.15 10.64
N ARG A 93 5.02 -5.73 10.23
CA ARG A 93 5.33 -5.86 8.80
C ARG A 93 4.59 -7.09 8.29
N VAL A 94 3.63 -6.89 7.39
CA VAL A 94 3.07 -7.99 6.60
C VAL A 94 3.93 -8.11 5.35
N HIS A 95 4.77 -9.14 5.31
CA HIS A 95 5.61 -9.43 4.16
C HIS A 95 4.85 -10.31 3.18
N THR A 96 4.29 -9.69 2.15
CA THR A 96 4.00 -10.36 0.88
C THR A 96 5.25 -10.22 0.02
N GLN A 97 6.15 -11.22 0.04
CA GLN A 97 7.28 -11.19 -0.90
C GLN A 97 6.76 -11.52 -2.30
N PRO A 98 6.90 -10.62 -3.29
CA PRO A 98 6.99 -11.07 -4.66
C PRO A 98 8.34 -11.77 -4.85
N GLN A 99 8.32 -13.06 -5.19
CA GLN A 99 9.52 -13.71 -5.72
C GLN A 99 9.93 -12.97 -7.00
N SER A 100 10.96 -12.15 -6.92
CA SER A 100 11.51 -11.49 -8.11
C SER A 100 13.03 -11.54 -8.09
N GLU A 101 13.54 -12.70 -8.50
CA GLU A 101 14.90 -12.82 -9.07
C GLU A 101 15.02 -12.07 -10.42
N ASP A 102 13.92 -11.49 -10.93
CA ASP A 102 13.85 -10.89 -12.28
C ASP A 102 13.82 -9.33 -12.30
N LEU A 103 13.74 -8.66 -11.15
CA LEU A 103 13.61 -7.18 -11.15
C LEU A 103 14.91 -6.44 -11.52
N ARG A 104 16.07 -7.12 -11.51
CA ARG A 104 17.35 -6.54 -11.97
C ARG A 104 17.54 -6.51 -13.49
N ARG A 105 16.71 -7.21 -14.29
CA ARG A 105 16.91 -7.29 -15.76
C ARG A 105 16.11 -6.29 -16.59
N LYS A 106 15.03 -5.68 -16.06
CA LYS A 106 14.14 -4.82 -16.88
C LYS A 106 14.45 -3.32 -16.93
N VAL A 107 15.37 -2.80 -16.11
CA VAL A 107 15.84 -1.39 -16.22
C VAL A 107 16.90 -1.21 -17.31
N ARG A 108 17.47 -2.30 -17.86
CA ARG A 108 18.55 -2.23 -18.85
C ARG A 108 18.15 -2.66 -20.27
N ARG A 109 16.91 -2.40 -20.69
CA ARG A 109 16.51 -2.49 -22.12
C ARG A 109 15.40 -1.48 -22.46
N ARG A 110 15.71 -0.19 -22.44
CA ARG A 110 15.03 0.77 -23.32
C ARG A 110 16.06 1.54 -24.14
N ARG A 111 16.15 1.06 -25.40
CA ARG A 111 16.49 1.77 -26.63
C ARG A 111 17.96 2.16 -26.88
N ARG A 112 18.68 1.17 -27.42
CA ARG A 112 19.63 1.36 -28.53
C ARG A 112 18.93 2.17 -29.64
N THR A 113 19.48 3.36 -29.91
CA THR A 113 19.71 4.02 -31.20
C THR A 113 18.79 3.68 -32.40
N ALA A 114 18.12 4.69 -32.94
CA ALA A 114 17.82 4.80 -34.37
C ALA A 114 18.54 6.06 -34.90
N PRO A 115 19.25 6.01 -36.03
CA PRO A 115 19.89 7.20 -36.59
C PRO A 115 18.84 8.08 -37.27
N PHE A 116 18.90 9.37 -36.98
CA PHE A 116 18.14 10.39 -37.68
C PHE A 116 18.81 10.65 -39.03
N SER A 117 18.29 10.04 -40.10
CA SER A 117 18.66 10.35 -41.48
C SER A 117 17.78 11.49 -41.97
N GLY A 118 18.26 12.73 -41.81
CA GLY A 118 17.70 13.92 -42.47
C GLY A 118 18.70 14.44 -43.48
N GLN A 119 18.44 14.16 -44.75
CA GLN A 119 19.17 14.70 -45.90
C GLN A 119 18.37 15.89 -46.48
N ILE A 120 19.13 16.94 -46.81
CA ILE A 120 18.82 18.12 -47.67
C ILE A 120 18.03 19.23 -47.00
#